data_AF-A0A851D533-F1
#
_entry.id   AF-A0A851D533-F1
#
_cell.length_a   1.000
_cell.length_b   1.000
_cell.length_c   1.000
_cell.angle_alpha   90.00
_cell.angle_beta   90.00
_cell.angle_gamma   90.00
#
_symmetry.space_group_name_H-M   'P 1'
#
loop_
_entity.id
_entity.type
_entity.pdbx_description
1 polymer ?
#
loop_
_entity_poly.entity_id
_entity_poly.type
_entity_poly.pdbx_seq_one_letter_code
_entity_poly.pdbx_strand_id
1 'polypeptide(L)'
;SYQSDLGPYPGGRFYAKPHQCVAIPADLRLCHSVGYDKMVLPNLLDHETMAEVKHQASSWVPLLNKNCHMGTQVFLCSLFAPVCLDRPVYPCRWLCEAVRDSCEPVMQFFGFFWPEMLKCDQFPQDDVCIAMTAPNATEVARPKGTTVCPPCDNEMKSEAIVEHLCASEF
;
A
#
# COMPACT_ATOMS: atom_id res chain seq x y z
N SER A 1 -62.90 -6.60 -15.76
CA SER A 1 -61.74 -7.40 -16.21
C SER A 1 -60.76 -6.45 -16.89
N TYR A 2 -59.75 -5.99 -16.17
CA TYR A 2 -58.71 -5.09 -16.70
C TYR A 2 -57.43 -5.91 -16.84
N GLN A 3 -56.92 -5.99 -18.07
CA GLN A 3 -55.67 -6.63 -18.44
C GLN A 3 -54.51 -5.70 -18.05
N SER A 4 -53.49 -6.22 -17.38
CA SER A 4 -52.21 -5.54 -17.18
C SER A 4 -51.09 -6.45 -17.68
N ASP A 5 -50.63 -6.19 -18.91
CA ASP A 5 -49.38 -6.70 -19.44
C ASP A 5 -48.21 -6.05 -18.67
N LEU A 6 -47.38 -6.88 -18.02
CA LEU A 6 -46.05 -6.49 -17.55
C LEU A 6 -45.03 -7.43 -18.20
N GLY A 7 -44.35 -6.90 -19.21
CA GLY A 7 -43.23 -7.57 -19.87
C GLY A 7 -42.02 -7.73 -18.96
N PRO A 8 -41.03 -8.56 -19.35
CA PRO A 8 -39.84 -8.82 -18.55
C PRO A 8 -38.89 -7.59 -18.57
N TYR A 9 -38.65 -6.99 -17.42
CA TYR A 9 -37.59 -5.99 -17.24
C TYR A 9 -36.22 -6.64 -17.50
N PRO A 10 -35.36 -6.08 -18.37
CA PRO A 10 -33.97 -6.50 -18.47
C PRO A 10 -33.19 -5.83 -17.32
N GLY A 11 -33.10 -6.53 -16.18
CA GLY A 11 -32.21 -6.16 -15.08
C GLY A 11 -30.76 -6.16 -15.56
N GLY A 12 -30.09 -5.02 -15.41
CA GLY A 12 -28.77 -4.72 -15.98
C GLY A 12 -27.70 -5.73 -15.59
N ARG A 13 -27.07 -6.31 -16.62
CA ARG A 13 -25.70 -6.82 -16.49
C ARG A 13 -24.80 -5.61 -16.26
N PHE A 14 -24.34 -5.43 -15.03
CA PHE A 14 -23.08 -4.72 -14.80
C PHE A 14 -22.02 -5.47 -15.63
N TYR A 15 -21.63 -4.91 -16.77
CA TYR A 15 -20.50 -5.43 -17.54
C TYR A 15 -19.25 -5.13 -16.73
N ALA A 16 -18.92 -5.98 -15.76
CA ALA A 16 -17.60 -5.98 -15.15
C ALA A 16 -16.59 -6.13 -16.29
N LYS A 17 -15.72 -5.13 -16.47
CA LYS A 17 -14.67 -5.20 -17.49
C LYS A 17 -13.87 -6.49 -17.29
N PRO A 18 -13.55 -7.20 -18.38
CA PRO A 18 -12.72 -8.39 -18.26
C PRO A 18 -11.33 -8.02 -17.72
N HIS A 19 -10.76 -8.90 -16.89
CA HIS A 19 -9.41 -8.75 -16.40
C HIS A 19 -8.43 -8.61 -17.58
N GLN A 20 -7.66 -7.52 -17.59
CA GLN A 20 -6.68 -7.25 -18.62
C GLN A 20 -5.29 -7.16 -18.00
N CYS A 21 -4.34 -7.90 -18.57
CA CYS A 21 -2.95 -7.77 -18.21
C CYS A 21 -2.27 -6.63 -18.98
N VAL A 22 -1.64 -5.74 -18.23
CA VAL A 22 -0.97 -4.54 -18.75
C VAL A 22 0.47 -4.50 -18.22
N ALA A 23 1.37 -3.89 -18.98
CA ALA A 23 2.75 -3.72 -18.55
C ALA A 23 2.85 -2.71 -17.38
N ILE A 24 3.72 -3.00 -16.42
CA ILE A 24 4.05 -2.07 -15.33
C ILE A 24 4.97 -0.99 -15.89
N PRO A 25 4.53 0.26 -15.99
CA PRO A 25 5.32 1.30 -16.60
C PRO A 25 6.42 1.78 -15.65
N ALA A 26 7.52 2.27 -16.22
CA ALA A 26 8.70 2.71 -15.44
C ALA A 26 8.39 3.90 -14.49
N ASP A 27 7.33 4.66 -14.77
CA ASP A 27 6.89 5.78 -13.94
C ASP A 27 5.95 5.36 -12.79
N LEU A 28 5.53 4.09 -12.71
CA LEU A 28 4.86 3.55 -11.52
C LEU A 28 5.91 3.25 -10.43
N ARG A 29 6.47 4.31 -9.85
CA ARG A 29 7.64 4.27 -8.94
C ARG A 29 7.48 3.30 -7.77
N LEU A 30 6.26 3.07 -7.28
CA LEU A 30 5.98 2.15 -6.19
C LEU A 30 6.35 0.70 -6.55
N CYS A 31 6.02 0.29 -7.78
CA CYS A 31 6.00 -1.13 -8.18
C CYS A 31 6.80 -1.45 -9.44
N HIS A 32 7.54 -0.49 -9.99
CA HIS A 32 8.47 -0.82 -11.06
C HIS A 32 9.62 -1.69 -10.53
N SER A 33 10.00 -2.73 -11.29
CA SER A 33 11.11 -3.65 -10.96
C SER A 33 10.94 -4.49 -9.68
N VAL A 34 9.69 -4.84 -9.32
CA VAL A 34 9.37 -5.68 -8.14
C VAL A 34 9.47 -7.20 -8.39
N GLY A 35 10.07 -7.62 -9.51
CA GLY A 35 10.29 -9.03 -9.86
C GLY A 35 9.36 -9.59 -10.95
N TYR A 36 8.42 -8.79 -11.46
CA TYR A 36 7.58 -9.09 -12.62
C TYR A 36 7.28 -7.79 -13.39
N ASP A 37 6.83 -7.91 -14.64
CA ASP A 37 6.69 -6.79 -15.59
C ASP A 37 5.25 -6.52 -16.03
N LYS A 38 4.29 -7.38 -15.65
CA LYS A 38 2.86 -7.25 -16.00
C LYS A 38 1.96 -7.40 -14.79
N MET A 39 0.97 -6.51 -14.71
CA MET A 39 -0.07 -6.51 -13.68
C MET A 39 -1.46 -6.67 -14.29
N VAL A 40 -2.45 -7.01 -13.48
CA VAL A 40 -3.86 -7.08 -13.90
C VAL A 40 -4.64 -5.82 -13.51
N LEU A 41 -5.54 -5.38 -14.40
CA LEU A 41 -6.60 -4.40 -14.14
C LEU A 41 -7.99 -5.05 -14.35
N PRO A 42 -9.03 -4.67 -13.58
CA PRO A 42 -8.93 -3.85 -12.38
C PRO A 42 -8.07 -4.53 -11.30
N ASN A 43 -7.37 -3.72 -10.51
CA ASN A 43 -6.49 -4.24 -9.45
C ASN A 43 -7.28 -4.57 -8.17
N LEU A 44 -6.62 -5.02 -7.10
CA LEU A 44 -7.30 -5.42 -5.85
C LEU A 44 -7.84 -4.24 -5.02
N LEU A 45 -7.67 -3.01 -5.53
CA LEU A 45 -8.21 -1.76 -4.98
C LEU A 45 -9.26 -1.15 -5.94
N ASP A 46 -9.75 -1.95 -6.90
CA ASP A 46 -10.78 -1.57 -7.88
C ASP A 46 -10.40 -0.42 -8.83
N HIS A 47 -9.10 -0.10 -8.98
CA HIS A 47 -8.69 0.84 -10.04
C HIS A 47 -8.81 0.16 -11.41
N GLU A 48 -9.49 0.81 -12.34
CA GLU A 48 -9.70 0.28 -13.69
C GLU A 48 -8.66 0.79 -14.69
N THR A 49 -7.95 1.86 -14.36
CA THR A 49 -7.02 2.52 -15.28
C THR A 49 -5.62 2.70 -14.68
N MET A 50 -4.61 2.68 -15.54
CA MET A 50 -3.24 2.98 -15.11
C MET A 50 -3.08 4.40 -14.57
N ALA A 51 -3.92 5.35 -14.98
CA ALA A 51 -3.88 6.71 -14.48
C ALA A 51 -4.29 6.76 -13.00
N GLU A 52 -5.36 6.07 -12.63
CA GLU A 52 -5.81 5.93 -11.23
C GLU A 52 -4.77 5.20 -10.39
N VAL A 53 -4.24 4.08 -10.88
CA VAL A 53 -3.19 3.32 -10.18
C VAL A 53 -1.98 4.21 -9.91
N LYS A 54 -1.47 4.93 -10.92
CA LYS A 54 -0.32 5.84 -10.75
C LYS A 54 -0.61 6.95 -9.76
N HIS A 55 -1.78 7.57 -9.88
CA HIS A 55 -2.18 8.68 -9.01
C HIS A 55 -2.20 8.23 -7.55
N GLN A 56 -2.95 7.17 -7.23
CA GLN A 56 -3.09 6.73 -5.85
C GLN A 56 -1.81 6.06 -5.32
N ALA A 57 -1.09 5.29 -6.13
CA ALA A 57 0.19 4.67 -5.73
C ALA A 57 1.27 5.72 -5.41
N SER A 58 1.25 6.88 -6.07
CA SER A 58 2.25 7.94 -5.84
C SER A 58 2.24 8.45 -4.39
N SER A 59 1.06 8.47 -3.74
CA SER A 59 0.90 8.88 -2.33
C SER A 59 1.61 7.95 -1.35
N TRP A 60 1.96 6.73 -1.76
CA TRP A 60 2.62 5.72 -0.94
C TRP A 60 4.14 5.73 -1.05
N VAL A 61 4.70 6.39 -2.08
CA VAL A 61 6.15 6.48 -2.29
C VAL A 61 6.89 7.12 -1.11
N PRO A 62 6.38 8.19 -0.45
CA PRO A 62 7.04 8.75 0.73
C PRO A 62 7.14 7.75 1.89
N LEU A 63 6.10 6.94 2.13
CA LEU A 63 6.11 5.91 3.18
C LEU A 63 7.10 4.80 2.84
N LEU A 64 7.12 4.35 1.58
CA LEU A 64 8.09 3.36 1.10
C LEU A 64 9.53 3.85 1.36
N ASN A 65 9.82 5.12 1.07
CA ASN A 65 11.14 5.72 1.29
C ASN A 65 11.54 5.83 2.77
N LYS A 66 10.59 5.75 3.71
CA LYS A 66 10.90 5.67 5.15
C LYS A 66 11.45 4.31 5.56
N ASN A 67 11.31 3.28 4.71
CA ASN A 67 11.82 1.93 4.96
C ASN A 67 11.44 1.38 6.34
N CYS A 68 10.21 1.67 6.80
CA CYS A 68 9.68 1.22 8.09
C CYS A 68 9.62 -0.31 8.22
N HIS A 69 9.39 -1.02 7.10
CA HIS A 69 9.41 -2.48 7.06
C HIS A 69 9.96 -2.97 5.71
N MET A 70 10.71 -4.07 5.71
CA MET A 70 11.26 -4.66 4.47
C MET A 70 10.19 -5.17 3.51
N GLY A 71 9.01 -5.51 4.03
CA GLY A 71 7.88 -5.98 3.23
C GLY A 71 6.91 -4.92 2.73
N THR A 72 7.16 -3.65 3.00
CA THR A 72 6.26 -2.57 2.58
C THR A 72 6.04 -2.56 1.07
N GLN A 73 7.11 -2.70 0.27
CA GLN A 73 6.97 -2.69 -1.20
C GLN A 73 6.16 -3.89 -1.71
N VAL A 74 6.48 -5.10 -1.23
CA VAL A 74 5.79 -6.33 -1.63
C VAL A 74 4.31 -6.26 -1.26
N PHE A 75 4.00 -5.84 -0.02
CA PHE A 75 2.64 -5.69 0.44
C PHE A 75 1.85 -4.69 -0.43
N LEU A 76 2.35 -3.48 -0.63
CA LEU A 76 1.65 -2.47 -1.40
C LEU A 76 1.49 -2.88 -2.87
N CYS A 77 2.53 -3.46 -3.49
CA CYS A 77 2.47 -3.87 -4.89
C CYS A 77 1.59 -5.10 -5.12
N SER A 78 1.39 -5.96 -4.12
CA SER A 78 0.40 -7.04 -4.22
C SER A 78 -1.02 -6.51 -4.44
N LEU A 79 -1.32 -5.28 -3.99
CA LEU A 79 -2.64 -4.64 -4.12
C LEU A 79 -2.70 -3.67 -5.30
N PHE A 80 -1.67 -2.81 -5.44
CA PHE A 80 -1.60 -1.79 -6.48
C PHE A 80 -1.27 -2.36 -7.86
N ALA A 81 -0.40 -3.36 -7.91
CA ALA A 81 0.10 -3.95 -9.15
C ALA A 81 0.08 -5.49 -9.10
N PRO A 82 -1.04 -6.15 -8.77
CA PRO A 82 -1.11 -7.60 -8.62
C PRO A 82 -0.58 -8.32 -9.87
N VAL A 83 0.15 -9.41 -9.67
CA VAL A 83 0.70 -10.24 -10.76
C VAL A 83 -0.43 -10.66 -11.71
N CYS A 84 -0.18 -10.59 -13.01
CA CYS A 84 -1.10 -11.08 -14.04
C CYS A 84 -1.29 -12.60 -13.92
N LEU A 85 -2.37 -13.02 -13.25
CA LEU A 85 -2.79 -14.42 -13.06
C LEU A 85 -4.29 -14.54 -13.30
N ASP A 86 -4.78 -15.76 -13.59
CA ASP A 86 -6.21 -16.03 -13.82
C ASP A 86 -7.09 -15.81 -12.58
N ARG A 87 -6.48 -15.89 -11.39
CA ARG A 87 -7.15 -15.67 -10.12
C ARG A 87 -6.34 -14.69 -9.26
N PRO A 88 -7.01 -13.78 -8.53
CA PRO A 88 -6.33 -12.87 -7.64
C PRO A 88 -5.66 -13.63 -6.49
N VAL A 89 -4.45 -13.22 -6.13
CA VAL A 89 -3.74 -13.70 -4.94
C VAL A 89 -3.49 -12.50 -4.03
N TYR A 90 -4.08 -12.54 -2.84
CA TYR A 90 -3.96 -11.48 -1.84
C TYR A 90 -2.68 -11.63 -1.02
N PRO A 91 -2.17 -10.55 -0.39
CA PRO A 91 -1.14 -10.68 0.62
C PRO A 91 -1.66 -11.47 1.81
N CYS A 92 -0.79 -12.21 2.49
CA CYS A 92 -1.16 -12.88 3.73
C CYS A 92 -1.48 -11.86 4.82
N ARG A 93 -2.45 -12.16 5.69
CA ARG A 93 -2.83 -11.30 6.82
C ARG A 93 -1.63 -10.90 7.69
N TRP A 94 -0.79 -11.88 8.04
CA TRP A 94 0.40 -11.63 8.87
C TRP A 94 1.39 -10.65 8.23
N LEU A 95 1.51 -10.64 6.88
CA LEU A 95 2.38 -9.71 6.17
C LEU A 95 1.82 -8.29 6.25
N CYS A 96 0.50 -8.14 6.10
CA CYS A 96 -0.17 -6.86 6.32
C CYS A 96 0.05 -6.36 7.74
N GLU A 97 -0.17 -7.20 8.75
CA GLU A 97 -0.04 -6.82 10.16
C GLU A 97 1.38 -6.38 10.48
N ALA A 98 2.40 -7.14 10.04
CA ALA A 98 3.79 -6.79 10.24
C ALA A 98 4.17 -5.43 9.60
N VAL A 99 3.68 -5.15 8.39
CA VAL A 99 3.90 -3.87 7.71
C VAL A 99 3.14 -2.75 8.43
N ARG A 100 1.86 -2.95 8.76
CA ARG A 100 1.04 -1.97 9.50
C ARG A 100 1.71 -1.60 10.81
N ASP A 101 2.06 -2.59 11.64
CA ASP A 101 2.60 -2.35 12.99
C ASP A 101 3.93 -1.58 12.94
N SER A 102 4.72 -1.77 11.88
CA SER A 102 5.99 -1.07 11.67
C SER A 102 5.81 0.33 11.05
N CYS A 103 4.83 0.51 10.16
CA CYS A 103 4.70 1.70 9.32
C CYS A 103 3.60 2.67 9.78
N GLU A 104 2.55 2.19 10.44
CA GLU A 104 1.46 3.03 10.95
C GLU A 104 1.96 4.09 11.95
N PRO A 105 2.87 3.80 12.91
CA PRO A 105 3.41 4.86 13.78
C PRO A 105 4.11 5.97 13.01
N VAL A 106 4.77 5.62 11.89
CA VAL A 106 5.41 6.60 10.99
C VAL A 106 4.36 7.44 10.27
N MET A 107 3.24 6.84 9.84
CA MET A 107 2.12 7.57 9.23
C MET A 107 1.46 8.52 10.24
N GLN A 108 1.21 8.05 11.46
CA GLN A 108 0.57 8.82 12.52
C GLN A 108 1.40 10.04 12.92
N PHE A 109 2.73 9.94 12.89
CA PHE A 109 3.62 11.07 13.10
C PHE A 109 3.37 12.23 12.10
N PHE A 110 2.95 11.92 10.88
CA PHE A 110 2.58 12.92 9.86
C PHE A 110 1.06 13.19 9.81
N GLY A 111 0.29 12.71 10.78
CA GLY A 111 -1.16 12.94 10.86
C GLY A 111 -2.01 12.02 9.97
N PHE A 112 -1.46 10.91 9.49
CA PHE A 112 -2.18 9.92 8.68
C PHE A 112 -2.43 8.63 9.46
N PHE A 113 -3.57 8.00 9.22
CA PHE A 113 -3.93 6.70 9.81
C PHE A 113 -3.82 5.58 8.79
N TRP A 114 -3.71 4.34 9.26
CA TRP A 114 -3.79 3.19 8.38
C TRP A 114 -5.18 3.12 7.71
N PRO A 115 -5.28 3.17 6.38
CA PRO A 115 -6.56 3.32 5.70
C PRO A 115 -7.35 2.01 5.64
N GLU A 116 -8.68 2.12 5.59
CA GLU A 116 -9.59 0.95 5.57
C GLU A 116 -9.31 0.02 4.39
N MET A 117 -8.94 0.55 3.22
CA MET A 117 -8.61 -0.25 2.03
C MET A 117 -7.40 -1.19 2.24
N LEU A 118 -6.60 -0.98 3.29
CA LEU A 118 -5.45 -1.80 3.64
C LEU A 118 -5.66 -2.56 4.96
N LYS A 119 -6.88 -2.59 5.51
CA LYS A 119 -7.13 -3.23 6.80
C LYS A 119 -6.89 -4.73 6.72
N CYS A 120 -6.06 -5.24 7.64
CA CYS A 120 -5.56 -6.61 7.54
C CYS A 120 -6.64 -7.70 7.68
N ASP A 121 -7.80 -7.38 8.26
CA ASP A 121 -8.89 -8.33 8.46
C ASP A 121 -9.52 -8.83 7.16
N GLN A 122 -9.33 -8.11 6.05
CA GLN A 122 -9.83 -8.50 4.74
C GLN A 122 -8.92 -9.52 4.03
N PHE A 123 -7.72 -9.78 4.57
CA PHE A 123 -6.73 -10.65 3.95
C PHE A 123 -6.78 -12.09 4.52
N PRO A 124 -6.44 -13.09 3.68
CA PRO A 124 -6.48 -14.50 4.08
C PRO A 124 -5.45 -14.84 5.15
N GLN A 125 -5.82 -15.77 6.03
CA GLN A 125 -4.93 -16.35 7.04
C GLN A 125 -4.52 -17.79 6.67
N ASP A 126 -5.46 -18.60 6.18
CA ASP A 126 -5.27 -20.04 5.95
C ASP A 126 -5.29 -20.46 4.45
N ASP A 127 -5.42 -19.50 3.54
CA ASP A 127 -5.42 -19.72 2.08
C ASP A 127 -4.06 -19.37 1.43
N VAL A 128 -3.88 -19.76 0.16
CA VAL A 128 -2.72 -19.36 -0.64
C VAL A 128 -2.65 -17.84 -0.76
N CYS A 129 -1.55 -17.26 -0.30
CA CYS A 129 -1.36 -15.82 -0.23
C CYS A 129 0.11 -15.41 -0.46
N ILE A 130 0.32 -14.14 -0.79
CA ILE A 130 1.65 -13.57 -0.98
C ILE A 130 2.28 -13.30 0.38
N ALA A 131 3.42 -13.95 0.60
CA ALA A 131 4.21 -13.93 1.80
C ALA A 131 5.61 -13.39 1.50
N MET A 132 6.27 -12.81 2.49
CA MET A 132 7.74 -12.70 2.46
C MET A 132 8.35 -13.89 3.19
N THR A 133 9.38 -14.50 2.60
CA THR A 133 10.24 -15.40 3.38
C THR A 133 10.92 -14.57 4.46
N ALA A 134 10.66 -14.87 5.72
CA ALA A 134 11.46 -14.33 6.81
C ALA A 134 12.92 -14.74 6.54
N PRO A 135 13.90 -13.80 6.54
CA PRO A 135 15.27 -14.22 6.70
C PRO A 135 15.34 -15.01 8.02
N ASN A 136 15.98 -16.19 7.99
CA ASN A 136 16.09 -17.11 9.14
C ASN A 136 16.10 -16.37 10.48
N ALA A 137 15.22 -16.80 11.40
CA ALA A 137 15.00 -16.24 12.73
C ALA A 137 16.19 -16.43 13.68
N THR A 138 17.36 -15.90 13.33
CA THR A 138 18.52 -15.76 14.22
C THR A 138 19.05 -14.33 14.31
N GLU A 139 18.48 -13.38 13.57
CA GLU A 139 18.77 -11.96 13.81
C GLU A 139 17.48 -11.23 14.13
N VAL A 140 17.25 -11.03 15.43
CA VAL A 140 16.46 -9.89 15.90
C VAL A 140 17.25 -8.65 15.52
N ALA A 141 17.16 -8.25 14.25
CA ALA A 141 17.46 -6.91 13.84
C ALA A 141 16.36 -6.04 14.45
N ARG A 142 16.56 -5.68 15.72
CA ARG A 142 15.87 -4.56 16.35
C ARG A 142 15.95 -3.42 15.32
N PRO A 143 14.82 -2.90 14.82
CA PRO A 143 14.90 -1.77 13.93
C PRO A 143 15.72 -0.73 14.69
N LYS A 144 16.87 -0.32 14.13
CA LYS A 144 17.49 0.92 14.55
C LYS A 144 16.43 1.95 14.22
N GLY A 145 15.63 2.28 15.23
CA GLY A 145 14.48 3.15 15.06
C GLY A 145 14.96 4.33 14.24
N THR A 146 14.35 4.52 13.08
CA THR A 146 14.55 5.72 12.29
C THR A 146 14.40 6.85 13.30
N THR A 147 15.45 7.64 13.50
CA THR A 147 15.39 8.82 14.36
C THR A 147 14.39 9.74 13.71
N VAL A 148 13.12 9.54 14.05
CA VAL A 148 12.04 10.46 13.73
C VAL A 148 12.43 11.71 14.52
N CYS A 149 12.77 12.78 13.80
CA CYS A 149 13.07 14.04 14.44
C CYS A 149 11.87 14.41 15.32
N PRO A 150 12.10 14.83 16.58
CA PRO A 150 11.02 15.28 17.42
C PRO A 150 10.25 16.42 16.72
N PRO A 151 8.94 16.54 16.97
CA PRO A 151 8.16 17.65 16.43
C PRO A 151 8.80 18.98 16.83
N CYS A 152 8.71 19.99 15.95
CA CYS A 152 9.27 21.31 16.21
C CYS A 152 8.55 21.95 17.40
N ASP A 153 9.29 22.18 18.48
CA ASP A 153 8.74 22.80 19.67
C ASP A 153 8.71 24.32 19.47
N ASN A 154 7.52 24.92 19.41
CA ASN A 154 7.36 26.33 19.02
C ASN A 154 7.68 27.31 20.17
N GLU A 155 7.99 26.77 21.36
CA GLU A 155 8.39 27.52 22.56
C GLU A 155 9.90 27.39 22.87
N MET A 156 10.73 27.08 21.86
CA MET A 156 12.18 27.05 22.05
C MET A 156 12.74 28.45 22.30
N LYS A 157 13.55 28.57 23.36
CA LYS A 157 14.29 29.81 23.65
C LYS A 157 15.24 30.13 22.50
N SER A 158 15.41 31.41 22.20
CA SER A 158 16.32 31.91 21.16
C SER A 158 17.74 31.36 21.28
N GLU A 159 18.22 31.13 22.51
CA GLU A 159 19.53 30.54 22.79
C GLU A 159 19.65 29.09 22.28
N ALA A 160 18.61 28.29 22.48
CA ALA A 160 18.56 26.91 21.97
C ALA A 160 18.48 26.89 20.44
N ILE A 161 17.74 27.82 19.83
CA ILE A 161 17.66 27.95 18.37
C ILE A 161 19.05 28.26 17.77
N VAL A 162 19.79 29.19 18.37
CA VAL A 162 21.16 29.54 17.93
C VAL A 162 22.11 28.35 18.10
N GLU A 163 22.04 27.64 19.22
CA GLU A 163 22.86 26.46 19.47
C GLU A 163 22.61 25.35 18.44
N HIS A 164 21.34 25.08 18.12
CA HIS A 164 20.98 24.09 17.09
C HIS A 164 21.40 24.52 15.68
N LEU A 165 21.33 25.81 15.35
CA LEU A 165 21.84 26.34 14.08
C LEU A 165 23.37 26.22 13.99
N CYS A 166 24.10 26.48 15.07
CA CYS A 166 25.55 26.34 15.11
C CYS A 166 26.02 24.88 15.10
N ALA A 167 25.20 23.97 15.63
CA ALA A 167 25.48 22.53 15.65
C ALA A 167 25.08 21.80 14.36
N SER A 168 24.38 22.48 13.44
CA SER A 168 24.01 21.92 12.14
C SER A 168 25.11 22.19 11.13
N GLU A 169 25.71 21.15 10.55
CA GLU A 169 26.56 21.30 9.37
C GLU A 169 25.64 21.53 8.16
N PHE A 170 25.64 22.76 7.63
CA PHE A 170 24.98 23.12 6.38
C PHE A 170 25.78 22.62 5.16
#